data_AF-A0A2M7IED5-F1
#
_entry.id   AF-A0A2M7IED5-F1
#
_cell.length_a   1.000
_cell.length_b   1.000
_cell.length_c   1.000
_cell.angle_alpha   90.00
_cell.angle_beta   90.00
_cell.angle_gamma   90.00
#
_symmetry.space_group_name_H-M   'P 1'
#
loop_
_entity.id
_entity.type
_entity.pdbx_description
1 polymer ?
#
loop_
_entity_poly.entity_id
_entity_poly.type
_entity_poly.pdbx_seq_one_letter_code
_entity_poly.pdbx_strand_id
1 'polypeptide(L)'
;MGKFEELKEVCRQRTDLDQKRLGFELEQIEKFGLIDDFHNLYLQKKQGDKNDINSFVAFALGITSQLPQGKFNPRKKIESTRISPPDIDLDFADDRRDEVIDYVRQKYGHDHVAQIITFGTMAARAAVRDVGRAMEYSYAFCDQVAKMIPFGSTLENAVNDSQELHNAYESDENTKRLIDMAKKLEGVARHASTHAAGVVITKEPLDKSVPCQHPTQDNESVV
;
A
#
# COMPACT_ATOMS: atom_id res chain seq x y z
N MET A 1 8.16 -4.64 36.86
CA MET A 1 6.88 -4.17 36.29
C MET A 1 6.82 -4.67 34.86
N GLY A 2 5.71 -5.29 34.42
CA GLY A 2 5.62 -5.79 33.04
C GLY A 2 5.55 -4.63 32.03
N LYS A 3 6.04 -4.82 30.80
CA LYS A 3 6.07 -3.78 29.75
C LYS A 3 4.68 -3.17 29.49
N PHE A 4 3.62 -3.99 29.54
CA PHE A 4 2.25 -3.52 29.41
C PHE A 4 1.83 -2.54 30.51
N GLU A 5 2.14 -2.86 31.78
CA GLU A 5 1.83 -1.99 32.92
C GLU A 5 2.65 -0.70 32.88
N GLU A 6 3.89 -0.76 32.38
CA GLU A 6 4.70 0.43 32.12
C GLU A 6 4.08 1.34 31.06
N LEU A 7 3.70 0.79 29.89
CA LEU A 7 3.02 1.58 28.85
C LEU A 7 1.73 2.21 29.37
N LYS A 8 0.93 1.45 30.12
CA LYS A 8 -0.32 1.91 30.71
C LYS A 8 -0.12 3.06 31.69
N GLU A 9 0.90 2.97 32.55
CA GLU A 9 1.22 4.02 33.51
C GLU A 9 1.73 5.28 32.82
N VAL A 10 2.65 5.14 31.85
CA VAL A 10 3.16 6.26 31.05
C VAL A 10 2.02 6.96 30.31
N CYS A 11 1.13 6.21 29.67
CA CYS A 11 0.01 6.77 28.94
C CYS A 11 -0.98 7.53 29.83
N ARG A 12 -1.20 7.04 31.07
CA ARG A 12 -2.03 7.72 32.07
C ARG A 12 -1.39 9.00 32.60
N GLN A 13 -0.08 9.00 32.83
CA GLN A 13 0.64 10.16 33.37
C GLN A 13 0.83 11.27 32.33
N ARG A 14 0.94 10.93 31.04
CA ARG A 14 1.28 11.89 29.99
C ARG A 14 0.09 12.55 29.30
N THR A 15 -1.13 12.06 29.53
CA THR A 15 -2.31 12.60 28.84
C THR A 15 -3.56 12.56 29.71
N ASP A 16 -4.33 13.64 29.67
CA ASP A 16 -5.70 13.70 30.21
C ASP A 16 -6.75 13.31 29.16
N LEU A 17 -6.33 12.62 28.09
CA LEU A 17 -7.22 12.22 26.99
C LEU A 17 -8.24 11.17 27.45
N ASP A 18 -9.24 10.91 26.59
CA ASP A 18 -10.32 9.95 26.84
C ASP A 18 -9.75 8.58 27.29
N GLN A 19 -9.83 8.34 28.60
CA GLN A 19 -9.31 7.14 29.26
C GLN A 19 -9.99 5.86 28.76
N LYS A 20 -11.22 5.95 28.23
CA LYS A 20 -11.91 4.80 27.65
C LYS A 20 -11.32 4.42 26.30
N ARG A 21 -10.99 5.41 25.45
CA ARG A 21 -10.29 5.16 24.19
C ARG A 21 -8.90 4.61 24.43
N LEU A 22 -8.16 5.23 25.36
CA LEU A 22 -6.82 4.81 25.72
C LEU A 22 -6.79 3.37 26.24
N GLY A 23 -7.72 3.01 27.13
CA GLY A 23 -7.84 1.64 27.63
C GLY A 23 -8.15 0.63 26.52
N PHE A 24 -9.09 0.95 25.63
CA PHE A 24 -9.43 0.10 24.49
C PHE A 24 -8.23 -0.10 23.53
N GLU A 25 -7.52 0.97 23.18
CA GLU A 25 -6.34 0.87 22.32
C GLU A 25 -5.24 0.01 22.98
N LEU A 26 -4.97 0.19 24.27
CA LEU A 26 -4.00 -0.64 25.01
C LEU A 26 -4.38 -2.13 25.01
N GLU A 27 -5.66 -2.46 25.25
CA GLU A 27 -6.16 -3.84 25.18
C GLU A 27 -5.99 -4.44 23.78
N GLN A 28 -6.20 -3.65 22.73
CA GLN A 28 -5.99 -4.10 21.36
C GLN A 28 -4.51 -4.35 21.06
N ILE A 29 -3.61 -3.45 21.49
CA ILE A 29 -2.16 -3.63 21.35
C ILE A 29 -1.71 -4.91 22.06
N GLU A 30 -2.23 -5.18 23.26
CA GLU A 30 -1.97 -6.44 23.99
C GLU A 30 -2.50 -7.65 23.22
N LYS A 31 -3.76 -7.61 22.79
CA LYS A 31 -4.42 -8.70 22.05
C LYS A 31 -3.70 -9.06 20.74
N PHE A 32 -3.13 -8.07 20.05
CA PHE A 32 -2.37 -8.28 18.81
C PHE A 32 -0.89 -8.58 19.06
N GLY A 33 -0.42 -8.63 20.31
CA GLY A 33 0.96 -8.97 20.64
C GLY A 33 1.97 -7.85 20.35
N LEU A 34 1.52 -6.60 20.24
CA LEU A 34 2.32 -5.44 19.85
C LEU A 34 2.94 -4.69 21.04
N ILE A 35 2.84 -5.24 22.27
CA ILE A 35 3.35 -4.59 23.49
C ILE A 35 4.84 -4.30 23.39
N ASP A 36 5.61 -5.28 22.92
CA ASP A 36 7.06 -5.14 22.78
C ASP A 36 7.42 -4.07 21.75
N ASP A 37 6.64 -3.96 20.67
CA ASP A 37 6.87 -3.00 19.60
C ASP A 37 6.60 -1.57 20.07
N PHE A 38 5.47 -1.33 20.72
CA PHE A 38 5.15 -0.03 21.31
C PHE A 38 6.13 0.35 22.43
N HIS A 39 6.56 -0.61 23.24
CA HIS A 39 7.55 -0.38 24.29
C HIS A 39 8.91 0.00 23.72
N ASN A 40 9.36 -0.68 22.66
CA ASN A 40 10.60 -0.35 21.99
C ASN A 40 10.54 1.03 21.31
N LEU A 41 9.44 1.36 20.63
CA LEU A 41 9.23 2.68 20.02
C LEU A 41 9.27 3.79 21.08
N TYR A 42 8.63 3.57 22.23
CA TYR A 42 8.68 4.47 23.37
C TYR A 42 10.11 4.67 23.90
N LEU A 43 10.87 3.59 24.10
CA LEU A 43 12.24 3.66 24.62
C LEU A 43 13.21 4.35 23.65
N GLN A 44 13.04 4.14 22.35
CA GLN A 44 13.90 4.73 21.33
C GLN A 44 13.73 6.25 21.19
N LYS A 45 12.71 6.86 21.84
CA LYS A 45 12.43 8.31 21.81
C LYS A 45 12.49 8.91 20.40
N LYS A 46 12.13 8.14 19.37
CA LYS A 46 11.91 8.72 18.05
C LYS A 46 10.66 9.58 18.15
N GLN A 47 10.88 10.87 18.42
CA GLN A 47 9.86 11.88 18.19
C GLN A 47 9.42 11.71 16.74
N GLY A 48 8.16 11.37 16.55
CA GLY A 48 7.61 11.23 15.21
C GLY A 48 7.84 12.52 14.44
N ASP A 49 8.33 12.37 13.21
CA ASP A 49 7.98 13.32 12.16
C ASP A 49 6.44 13.41 12.07
N LYS A 50 5.93 14.42 11.37
CA LYS A 50 4.48 14.57 11.15
C LYS A 50 3.95 13.35 10.38
N ASN A 51 3.58 12.30 11.10
CA ASN A 51 3.00 11.08 10.57
C ASN A 51 1.54 11.01 11.03
N ASP A 52 0.63 10.67 10.12
CA ASP A 52 -0.82 10.65 10.28
C ASP A 52 -1.31 9.44 11.14
N ILE A 53 -0.66 9.19 12.28
CA ILE A 53 -1.01 8.09 13.19
C ILE A 53 -2.22 8.49 14.05
N ASN A 54 -3.37 7.86 13.82
CA ASN A 54 -4.60 8.13 14.57
C ASN A 54 -4.75 7.28 15.86
N SER A 55 -3.75 7.31 16.75
CA SER A 55 -3.75 6.55 18.02
C SER A 55 -3.48 7.43 19.26
N PHE A 56 -4.33 7.28 20.28
CA PHE A 56 -4.15 7.93 21.59
C PHE A 56 -2.93 7.38 22.32
N VAL A 57 -2.68 6.07 22.23
CA VAL A 57 -1.49 5.43 22.81
C VAL A 57 -0.22 5.94 22.13
N ALA A 58 -0.19 6.01 20.80
CA ALA A 58 0.97 6.53 20.07
C ALA A 58 1.27 8.00 20.42
N PHE A 59 0.23 8.83 20.51
CA PHE A 59 0.38 10.23 20.96
C PHE A 59 0.90 10.31 22.41
N ALA A 60 0.34 9.51 23.32
CA ALA A 60 0.73 9.48 24.72
C ALA A 60 2.20 9.07 24.95
N LEU A 61 2.68 8.13 24.15
CA LEU A 61 4.07 7.65 24.18
C LEU A 61 5.03 8.60 23.47
N GLY A 62 4.52 9.61 22.75
CA GLY A 62 5.31 10.56 21.96
C GLY A 62 5.82 9.99 20.64
N ILE A 63 5.20 8.90 20.16
CA ILE A 63 5.48 8.26 18.86
C ILE A 63 4.96 9.14 17.73
N THR A 64 3.83 9.83 17.92
CA THR A 64 3.34 10.89 17.02
C THR A 64 3.12 12.19 17.80
N SER A 65 3.38 13.33 17.16
CA SER A 65 3.04 14.65 17.69
C SER A 65 1.61 15.10 17.35
N GLN A 66 0.92 14.39 16.46
CA GLN A 66 -0.41 14.77 16.00
C GLN A 66 -1.47 14.25 16.96
N LEU A 67 -2.30 15.15 17.47
CA LEU A 67 -3.43 14.73 18.30
C LEU A 67 -4.46 14.01 17.40
N PRO A 68 -4.75 12.71 17.64
CA PRO A 68 -5.75 11.96 16.89
C PRO A 68 -7.13 12.63 16.90
N GLN A 69 -7.72 12.78 15.71
CA GLN A 69 -9.01 13.46 15.51
C GLN A 69 -10.19 12.45 15.55
N GLY A 70 -11.38 12.93 15.93
CA GLY A 70 -12.63 12.16 15.91
C GLY A 70 -13.22 11.80 17.28
N LYS A 71 -14.55 11.74 17.36
CA LYS A 71 -15.27 11.37 18.60
C LYS A 71 -15.12 9.87 18.87
N PHE A 72 -14.57 9.51 20.04
CA PHE A 72 -14.59 8.14 20.52
C PHE A 72 -16.04 7.69 20.75
N ASN A 73 -16.49 6.67 20.02
CA ASN A 73 -17.81 6.08 20.21
C ASN A 73 -17.67 4.61 20.62
N PRO A 74 -17.67 4.30 21.93
CA PRO A 74 -17.54 2.92 22.41
C PRO A 74 -18.73 2.02 22.04
N ARG A 75 -19.85 2.59 21.55
CA ARG A 75 -21.05 1.86 21.09
C ARG A 75 -21.11 1.69 19.58
N LYS A 76 -20.32 2.45 18.80
CA LYS A 76 -19.87 1.98 17.50
C LYS A 76 -18.87 0.87 17.80
N LYS A 77 -19.40 -0.31 18.17
CA LYS A 77 -18.78 -1.56 17.74
C LYS A 77 -18.36 -1.28 16.31
N ILE A 78 -17.04 -1.32 16.09
CA ILE A 78 -16.47 -1.64 14.79
C ILE A 78 -17.51 -2.51 14.08
N GLU A 79 -18.07 -2.03 12.96
CA GLU A 79 -19.10 -2.75 12.20
C GLU A 79 -18.79 -4.23 12.29
N SER A 80 -19.75 -5.03 12.75
CA SER A 80 -19.57 -6.44 13.17
C SER A 80 -19.06 -7.35 12.05
N THR A 81 -18.73 -6.78 10.89
CA THR A 81 -18.13 -7.41 9.72
C THR A 81 -16.62 -7.15 9.59
N ARG A 82 -16.00 -6.24 10.36
CA ARG A 82 -14.57 -5.92 10.18
C ARG A 82 -13.84 -5.55 11.47
N ILE A 83 -13.55 -6.53 12.33
CA ILE A 83 -12.55 -6.38 13.43
C ILE A 83 -11.17 -6.17 12.78
N SER A 84 -10.83 -4.94 12.39
CA SER A 84 -9.49 -4.63 11.88
C SER A 84 -8.54 -4.30 13.05
N PRO A 85 -7.27 -4.70 12.97
CA PRO A 85 -6.24 -4.18 13.87
C PRO A 85 -6.17 -2.64 13.79
N PRO A 86 -5.63 -1.95 14.81
CA PRO A 86 -5.23 -0.56 14.65
C PRO A 86 -4.18 -0.50 13.52
N ASP A 87 -4.46 0.28 12.48
CA ASP A 87 -3.52 0.51 11.38
C ASP A 87 -2.47 1.52 11.84
N ILE A 88 -1.20 1.16 11.74
CA ILE A 88 -0.08 2.03 12.15
C ILE A 88 0.79 2.21 10.92
N ASP A 89 0.51 3.29 10.19
CA ASP A 89 1.31 3.69 9.05
C ASP A 89 2.62 4.32 9.55
N LEU A 90 3.72 3.58 9.39
CA LEU A 90 5.07 4.07 9.63
C LEU A 90 5.75 4.33 8.28
N ASP A 91 5.93 5.60 7.96
CA ASP A 91 6.70 6.01 6.81
C ASP A 91 8.21 5.93 7.13
N PHE A 92 8.95 5.26 6.26
CA PHE A 92 10.42 5.21 6.32
C PHE A 92 11.00 5.92 5.10
N ALA A 93 12.18 6.51 5.26
CA ALA A 93 12.90 7.07 4.11
C ALA A 93 13.24 5.98 3.09
N ASP A 94 13.04 6.27 1.81
CA ASP A 94 13.21 5.33 0.69
C ASP A 94 14.59 4.65 0.68
N ASP A 95 15.65 5.38 1.07
CA ASP A 95 17.04 4.95 1.02
C ASP A 95 17.44 3.96 2.12
N ARG A 96 16.64 3.85 3.18
CA ARG A 96 16.89 2.94 4.32
C ARG A 96 15.79 1.89 4.50
N ARG A 97 14.87 1.82 3.54
CA ARG A 97 13.76 0.85 3.53
C ARG A 97 14.25 -0.59 3.68
N ASP A 98 15.25 -0.97 2.91
CA ASP A 98 15.73 -2.36 2.88
C ASP A 98 16.35 -2.77 4.23
N GLU A 99 17.02 -1.85 4.94
CA GLU A 99 17.52 -2.09 6.31
C GLU A 99 16.37 -2.42 7.28
N VAL A 100 15.23 -1.74 7.14
CA VAL A 100 14.06 -1.96 8.00
C VAL A 100 13.43 -3.32 7.69
N ILE A 101 13.28 -3.66 6.40
CA ILE A 101 12.74 -4.95 5.97
C ILE A 101 13.62 -6.10 6.48
N ASP A 102 14.95 -5.97 6.35
CA ASP A 102 15.88 -6.97 6.82
C ASP A 102 15.88 -7.11 8.33
N TYR A 103 15.75 -6.00 9.07
CA TYR A 103 15.54 -6.05 10.52
C TYR A 103 14.27 -6.82 10.89
N VAL A 104 13.16 -6.54 10.22
CA VAL A 104 11.88 -7.21 10.46
C VAL A 104 11.99 -8.71 10.15
N ARG A 105 12.64 -9.08 9.04
CA ARG A 105 12.92 -10.50 8.70
C ARG A 105 13.76 -11.19 9.76
N GLN A 106 14.83 -10.56 10.25
CA GLN A 106 15.67 -11.12 11.31
C GLN A 106 14.91 -11.27 12.63
N LYS A 107 13.97 -10.35 12.92
CA LYS A 107 13.21 -10.35 14.17
C LYS A 107 12.07 -11.37 14.19
N TYR A 108 11.30 -11.47 13.11
CA TYR A 108 10.09 -12.29 13.05
C TYR A 108 10.26 -13.60 12.29
N GLY A 109 11.36 -13.77 11.55
CA GLY A 109 11.63 -14.94 10.70
C GLY A 109 11.44 -14.63 9.22
N HIS A 110 12.33 -15.16 8.38
CA HIS A 110 12.30 -14.93 6.93
C HIS A 110 11.05 -15.50 6.25
N ASP A 111 10.50 -16.59 6.78
CA ASP A 111 9.27 -17.26 6.31
C ASP A 111 7.98 -16.63 6.85
N HIS A 112 8.09 -15.64 7.74
CA HIS A 112 6.96 -14.90 8.33
C HIS A 112 6.78 -13.50 7.72
N VAL A 113 7.71 -13.06 6.87
CA VAL A 113 7.77 -11.67 6.37
C VAL A 113 7.90 -11.65 4.85
N ALA A 114 6.92 -11.03 4.18
CA ALA A 114 6.93 -10.83 2.73
C ALA A 114 6.55 -9.40 2.37
N GLN A 115 7.02 -8.94 1.23
CA GLN A 115 6.56 -7.67 0.66
C GLN A 115 5.18 -7.89 0.01
N ILE A 116 4.37 -6.85 -0.11
CA ILE A 116 3.09 -6.98 -0.80
C ILE A 116 3.33 -7.04 -2.32
N ILE A 117 2.63 -7.92 -3.02
CA ILE A 117 2.62 -7.93 -4.49
C ILE A 117 1.82 -6.75 -5.06
N THR A 118 2.29 -6.19 -6.17
CA THR A 118 1.53 -5.24 -7.00
C THR A 118 1.39 -5.79 -8.42
N PHE A 119 0.29 -5.46 -9.08
CA PHE A 119 0.06 -5.84 -10.47
C PHE A 119 0.12 -4.60 -11.35
N GLY A 120 1.11 -4.57 -12.24
CA GLY A 120 1.16 -3.56 -13.29
C GLY A 120 0.08 -3.85 -14.32
N THR A 121 -0.86 -2.93 -14.51
CA THR A 121 -1.92 -3.05 -15.52
C THR A 121 -1.53 -2.36 -16.84
N MET A 122 -2.18 -2.75 -17.92
CA MET A 122 -1.98 -2.11 -19.23
C MET A 122 -2.71 -0.76 -19.27
N ALA A 123 -2.01 0.33 -18.96
CA ALA A 123 -2.51 1.68 -19.18
C ALA A 123 -2.74 1.95 -20.68
N ALA A 124 -3.67 2.86 -21.03
CA ALA A 124 -4.08 3.19 -22.41
C ALA A 124 -2.94 3.20 -23.44
N ARG A 125 -1.89 4.00 -23.19
CA ARG A 125 -0.73 4.12 -24.08
C ARG A 125 0.07 2.83 -24.21
N ALA A 126 0.23 2.08 -23.11
CA ALA A 126 0.93 0.79 -23.12
C ALA A 126 0.10 -0.26 -23.86
N ALA A 127 -1.21 -0.28 -23.66
CA ALA A 127 -2.13 -1.17 -24.35
C ALA A 127 -2.05 -1.00 -25.87
N VAL A 128 -2.08 0.25 -26.36
CA VAL A 128 -1.93 0.55 -27.79
C VAL A 128 -0.61 0.05 -28.36
N ARG A 129 0.51 0.28 -27.67
CA ARG A 129 1.82 -0.18 -28.15
C ARG A 129 1.94 -1.70 -28.18
N ASP A 130 1.47 -2.39 -27.14
CA ASP A 130 1.56 -3.84 -27.06
C ASP A 130 0.63 -4.54 -28.06
N VAL A 131 -0.59 -4.05 -28.23
CA VAL A 131 -1.54 -4.54 -29.23
C VAL A 131 -1.02 -4.29 -30.63
N GLY A 132 -0.52 -3.08 -30.90
CA GLY A 132 0.03 -2.74 -32.20
C GLY A 132 1.21 -3.62 -32.58
N ARG A 133 2.09 -3.94 -31.63
CA ARG A 133 3.18 -4.92 -31.83
C ARG A 133 2.64 -6.32 -32.17
N ALA A 134 1.61 -6.78 -31.47
CA ALA A 134 0.99 -8.09 -31.74
C ALA A 134 0.25 -8.14 -33.08
N MET A 135 -0.22 -6.99 -33.57
CA MET A 135 -0.84 -6.82 -34.89
C MET A 135 0.18 -6.56 -36.00
N GLU A 136 1.48 -6.64 -35.70
CA GLU A 136 2.59 -6.41 -36.65
C GLU A 136 2.63 -5.00 -37.25
N TYR A 137 2.05 -4.02 -36.57
CA TYR A 137 2.20 -2.62 -36.94
C TYR A 137 3.58 -2.09 -36.58
N SER A 138 4.04 -1.09 -37.35
CA SER A 138 5.35 -0.47 -37.10
C SER A 138 5.37 0.24 -35.75
N TYR A 139 6.51 0.17 -35.06
CA TYR A 139 6.70 0.86 -33.78
C TYR A 139 6.41 2.37 -33.88
N ALA A 140 6.82 3.00 -34.98
CA ALA A 140 6.60 4.42 -35.22
C ALA A 140 5.11 4.77 -35.27
N PHE A 141 4.31 3.95 -35.97
CA PHE A 141 2.86 4.11 -36.02
C PHE A 141 2.23 3.95 -34.63
N CYS A 142 2.58 2.88 -33.91
CA CYS A 142 2.04 2.64 -32.57
C CYS A 142 2.41 3.75 -31.58
N ASP A 143 3.64 4.27 -31.65
CA ASP A 143 4.08 5.37 -30.78
C ASP A 143 3.39 6.69 -31.14
N GLN A 144 3.16 6.96 -32.43
CA GLN A 144 2.38 8.10 -32.88
C GLN A 144 0.96 8.06 -32.31
N VAL A 145 0.24 6.95 -32.50
CA VAL A 145 -1.13 6.80 -31.97
C VAL A 145 -1.14 6.89 -30.44
N ALA A 146 -0.16 6.27 -29.76
CA ALA A 146 -0.07 6.33 -28.30
C ALA A 146 0.17 7.75 -27.76
N LYS A 147 0.88 8.60 -28.50
CA LYS A 147 1.14 10.00 -28.09
C LYS A 147 -0.12 10.89 -28.18
N MET A 148 -1.08 10.55 -29.05
CA MET A 148 -2.35 11.26 -29.18
C MET A 148 -3.28 11.08 -27.96
N ILE A 149 -3.02 10.06 -27.13
CA ILE A 149 -3.77 9.75 -25.91
C ILE A 149 -3.27 10.65 -24.78
N PRO A 150 -4.12 11.45 -24.10
CA PRO A 150 -3.71 12.23 -22.93
C PRO A 150 -3.16 11.37 -21.79
N PHE A 151 -2.22 11.90 -21.00
CA PHE A 151 -1.66 11.17 -19.85
C PHE A 151 -2.73 10.93 -18.79
N GLY A 152 -2.82 9.70 -18.27
CA GLY A 152 -3.79 9.32 -17.24
C GLY A 152 -5.23 9.13 -17.71
N SER A 153 -5.50 9.23 -19.02
CA SER A 153 -6.83 8.99 -19.59
C SER A 153 -7.04 7.52 -19.98
N THR A 154 -8.30 7.07 -20.03
CA THR A 154 -8.69 5.78 -20.60
C THR A 154 -8.81 5.88 -22.12
N LEU A 155 -8.76 4.75 -22.84
CA LEU A 155 -8.95 4.77 -24.29
C LEU A 155 -10.36 5.20 -24.71
N GLU A 156 -11.36 4.93 -23.88
CA GLU A 156 -12.72 5.41 -24.11
C GLU A 156 -12.81 6.94 -24.05
N ASN A 157 -12.27 7.54 -22.99
CA ASN A 157 -12.28 8.99 -22.83
C ASN A 157 -11.36 9.67 -23.84
N ALA A 158 -10.17 9.11 -24.09
CA ALA A 158 -9.18 9.69 -24.99
C ALA A 158 -9.71 9.87 -26.42
N VAL A 159 -10.55 8.96 -26.93
CA VAL A 159 -11.16 9.08 -28.28
C VAL A 159 -12.18 10.23 -28.34
N ASN A 160 -12.78 10.61 -27.22
CA ASN A 160 -13.73 11.73 -27.15
C ASN A 160 -13.03 13.06 -26.84
N ASP A 161 -12.00 13.03 -25.99
CA ASP A 161 -11.36 14.23 -25.45
C ASP A 161 -10.21 14.74 -26.33
N SER A 162 -9.55 13.86 -27.09
CA SER A 162 -8.46 14.23 -28.00
C SER A 162 -8.98 14.33 -29.43
N GLN A 163 -9.10 15.55 -29.94
CA GLN A 163 -9.52 15.80 -31.32
C GLN A 163 -8.60 15.11 -32.34
N GLU A 164 -7.30 15.04 -32.04
CA GLU A 164 -6.31 14.38 -32.90
C GLU A 164 -6.57 12.87 -32.97
N LEU A 165 -6.76 12.22 -31.81
CA LEU A 165 -7.07 10.80 -31.75
C LEU A 165 -8.43 10.49 -32.37
N HIS A 166 -9.43 11.34 -32.12
CA HIS A 166 -10.76 11.21 -32.69
C HIS A 166 -10.72 11.22 -34.22
N ASN A 167 -10.02 12.20 -34.79
CA ASN A 167 -9.88 12.32 -36.24
C ASN A 167 -9.14 11.11 -36.83
N ALA A 168 -8.05 10.66 -36.20
CA ALA A 168 -7.31 9.47 -36.64
C ALA A 168 -8.16 8.20 -36.53
N TYR A 169 -8.95 8.06 -35.47
CA TYR A 169 -9.86 6.94 -35.26
C TYR A 169 -10.99 6.87 -36.30
N GLU A 170 -11.53 8.02 -36.74
CA GLU A 170 -12.58 8.06 -37.77
C GLU A 170 -12.05 7.97 -39.20
N SER A 171 -10.82 8.45 -39.46
CA SER A 171 -10.27 8.55 -40.82
C SER A 171 -9.34 7.41 -41.25
N ASP A 172 -8.72 6.69 -40.32
CA ASP A 172 -7.78 5.60 -40.62
C ASP A 172 -8.26 4.27 -40.02
N GLU A 173 -8.54 3.29 -40.88
CA GLU A 173 -9.03 1.97 -40.47
C GLU A 173 -8.02 1.23 -39.57
N ASN A 174 -6.71 1.43 -39.80
CA ASN A 174 -5.68 0.78 -38.99
C ASN A 174 -5.68 1.31 -37.56
N THR A 175 -5.79 2.63 -37.39
CA THR A 175 -5.92 3.31 -36.09
C THR A 175 -7.19 2.87 -35.38
N LYS A 176 -8.33 2.83 -36.07
CA LYS A 176 -9.59 2.35 -35.52
C LYS A 176 -9.47 0.93 -34.96
N ARG A 177 -8.97 0.00 -35.79
CA ARG A 177 -8.78 -1.40 -35.41
C ARG A 177 -7.81 -1.56 -34.24
N LEU A 178 -6.74 -0.77 -34.22
CA LEU A 178 -5.76 -0.75 -33.13
C LEU A 178 -6.41 -0.34 -31.80
N ILE A 179 -7.14 0.77 -31.80
CA ILE A 179 -7.78 1.33 -30.61
C ILE A 179 -8.88 0.40 -30.11
N ASP A 180 -9.71 -0.15 -30.98
CA ASP A 180 -10.79 -1.08 -30.60
C ASP A 180 -10.26 -2.36 -29.95
N MET A 181 -9.13 -2.86 -30.43
CA MET A 181 -8.48 -4.00 -29.80
C MET A 181 -7.80 -3.60 -28.49
N ALA A 182 -7.16 -2.44 -28.44
CA ALA A 182 -6.52 -1.94 -27.22
C ALA A 182 -7.52 -1.66 -26.10
N LYS A 183 -8.74 -1.18 -26.39
CA LYS A 183 -9.82 -1.03 -25.42
C LYS A 183 -10.18 -2.33 -24.70
N LYS A 184 -10.00 -3.48 -25.34
CA LYS A 184 -10.28 -4.80 -24.73
C LYS A 184 -9.18 -5.27 -23.78
N LEU A 185 -7.95 -4.75 -23.93
CA LEU A 185 -6.80 -5.13 -23.11
C LEU A 185 -6.41 -4.04 -22.09
N GLU A 186 -6.95 -2.83 -22.21
CA GLU A 186 -6.78 -1.78 -21.22
C GLU A 186 -7.21 -2.26 -19.83
N GLY A 187 -6.37 -2.02 -18.82
CA GLY A 187 -6.62 -2.41 -17.44
C GLY A 187 -6.30 -3.87 -17.11
N VAL A 188 -6.01 -4.73 -18.08
CA VAL A 188 -5.60 -6.11 -17.82
C VAL A 188 -4.26 -6.15 -17.10
N ALA A 189 -4.14 -7.03 -16.10
CA ALA A 189 -2.88 -7.26 -15.38
C ALA A 189 -1.82 -7.83 -16.34
N ARG A 190 -0.66 -7.19 -16.40
CA ARG A 190 0.43 -7.53 -17.33
C ARG A 190 1.58 -8.26 -16.66
N HIS A 191 1.96 -7.83 -15.47
CA HIS A 191 3.08 -8.41 -14.73
C HIS A 191 2.88 -8.20 -13.24
N ALA A 192 3.47 -9.11 -12.45
CA ALA A 192 3.63 -8.94 -11.02
C ALA A 192 4.92 -8.16 -10.72
N SER A 193 4.85 -7.27 -9.75
CA SER A 193 5.96 -6.48 -9.22
C SER A 193 5.87 -6.42 -7.70
N THR A 194 6.93 -5.97 -7.05
CA THR A 194 6.96 -5.74 -5.60
C THR A 194 6.34 -4.38 -5.27
N HIS A 195 5.47 -4.32 -4.26
CA HIS A 195 4.93 -3.07 -3.74
C HIS A 195 6.06 -2.23 -3.13
N ALA A 196 6.07 -0.93 -3.43
CA ALA A 196 7.10 -0.03 -2.94
C ALA A 196 7.14 0.14 -1.40
N ALA A 197 6.12 -0.29 -0.65
CA ALA A 197 5.91 0.18 0.74
C ALA A 197 5.29 -0.88 1.67
N GLY A 198 4.47 -1.80 1.16
CA GLY A 198 3.80 -2.79 2.00
C GLY A 198 4.69 -3.97 2.37
N VAL A 199 4.76 -4.29 3.66
CA VAL A 199 5.30 -5.55 4.20
C VAL A 199 4.21 -6.22 5.03
N VAL A 200 4.07 -7.53 4.88
CA VAL A 200 3.18 -8.37 5.68
C VAL A 200 4.02 -9.18 6.65
N ILE A 201 3.60 -9.22 7.90
CA ILE A 201 4.20 -10.02 8.97
C ILE A 201 3.12 -10.95 9.53
N THR A 202 3.38 -12.25 9.55
CA THR A 202 2.42 -13.26 10.05
C THR A 202 2.95 -14.00 11.27
N LYS A 203 2.02 -14.47 12.12
CA LYS A 203 2.38 -15.28 13.30
C LYS A 203 2.85 -16.69 12.93
N GLU A 204 2.30 -17.27 11.88
CA GLU A 204 2.73 -18.54 11.29
C GLU A 204 3.45 -18.28 9.96
N PRO A 205 4.23 -19.25 9.44
CA PRO A 205 4.83 -19.12 8.11
C PRO A 205 3.79 -18.74 7.06
N LEU A 206 4.16 -17.83 6.17
CA LEU A 206 3.26 -17.19 5.20
C LEU A 206 2.55 -18.23 4.31
N ASP A 207 3.28 -19.26 3.89
CA ASP A 207 2.81 -20.33 3.00
C ASP A 207 1.63 -21.15 3.55
N LYS A 208 1.35 -21.07 4.85
CA LYS A 208 0.16 -21.69 5.46
C LYS A 208 -1.13 -20.92 5.21
N SER A 209 -1.03 -19.61 4.95
CA SER A 209 -2.19 -18.71 4.88
C SER A 209 -2.32 -18.00 3.54
N VAL A 210 -1.20 -17.68 2.90
CA VAL A 210 -1.14 -16.92 1.65
C VAL A 210 -0.13 -17.54 0.68
N PRO A 211 -0.45 -17.65 -0.62
CA PRO A 211 0.53 -18.06 -1.60
C PRO A 211 1.59 -16.97 -1.77
N CYS A 212 2.84 -17.38 -1.92
CA CYS A 212 3.99 -16.49 -2.10
C CYS A 212 4.69 -16.78 -3.42
N GLN A 213 5.35 -15.77 -3.99
CA GLN A 213 6.22 -15.93 -5.15
C GLN A 213 7.47 -15.04 -5.06
N HIS A 214 8.47 -15.34 -5.88
CA HIS A 214 9.60 -14.44 -6.07
C HIS A 214 9.28 -13.44 -7.18
N PRO A 215 9.55 -12.13 -7.00
CA PRO A 215 9.39 -11.16 -8.06
C PRO A 215 10.39 -11.42 -9.19
N THR A 216 10.00 -11.09 -10.43
CA THR A 216 10.78 -11.41 -11.65
C THR A 216 12.23 -10.88 -11.64
N GLN A 217 12.51 -9.83 -10.87
CA GLN A 217 13.81 -9.14 -10.86
C GLN A 217 14.69 -9.51 -9.66
N ASP A 218 14.17 -10.21 -8.66
CA ASP A 218 14.86 -10.49 -7.40
C ASP A 218 14.46 -11.86 -6.84
N ASN A 219 15.45 -12.74 -6.65
CA ASN A 219 15.24 -14.09 -6.14
C ASN A 219 15.30 -14.19 -4.61
N GLU A 220 15.77 -13.15 -3.93
CA GLU A 220 15.88 -13.13 -2.46
C GLU A 220 14.59 -12.60 -1.82
N SER A 221 13.87 -11.72 -2.53
CA SER A 221 12.60 -11.20 -2.07
C SER A 221 11.44 -12.17 -2.28
N VAL A 222 10.47 -12.12 -1.37
CA VAL A 222 9.21 -12.85 -1.43
C VAL A 222 8.06 -11.84 -1.43
N VAL A 223 7.11 -12.01 -2.35
CA VAL A 223 5.87 -11.23 -2.48
C VAL A 223 4.62 -12.09 -2.46
#